data_AF-A0AAI8ZQJ2-F1
#
_entry.id   AF-A0AAI8ZQJ2-F1
#
_cell.length_a   1.000
_cell.length_b   1.000
_cell.length_c   1.000
_cell.angle_alpha   90.00
_cell.angle_beta   90.00
_cell.angle_gamma   90.00
#
_symmetry.space_group_name_H-M   'P 1'
#
loop_
_entity.id
_entity.type
_entity.pdbx_description
1 polymer ?
#
loop_
_entity_poly.entity_id
_entity_poly.type
_entity_poly.pdbx_seq_one_letter_code
_entity_poly.pdbx_strand_id
1 'polypeptide(L)'
;MSENSVIQHMLSDLQSGYNKLSSDLGQLKNFQQQIELLKTRSNHDLNAKETLLRLDAAFPSGLAQEKAKIAASLSKITIQIKQLETQLKNINTRENR
;
A
#
# COMPACT_ATOMS: atom_id res chain seq x y z
N MET A 1 -16.72 -10.58 24.64
CA MET A 1 -15.78 -11.00 23.58
C MET A 1 -14.51 -11.48 24.27
N SER A 2 -13.98 -12.67 23.94
CA SER A 2 -12.75 -13.16 24.55
C SER A 2 -11.55 -12.39 24.01
N GLU A 3 -10.50 -12.19 24.80
CA GLU A 3 -9.26 -11.50 24.36
C GLU A 3 -8.65 -12.18 23.11
N ASN A 4 -8.81 -13.50 23.01
CA ASN A 4 -8.43 -14.28 21.83
C ASN A 4 -9.19 -13.84 20.57
N SER A 5 -10.49 -13.53 20.66
CA SER A 5 -11.26 -13.01 19.52
C SER A 5 -10.77 -11.64 19.02
N VAL A 6 -10.32 -10.77 19.92
CA VAL A 6 -9.79 -9.44 19.56
C VAL A 6 -8.45 -9.57 18.83
N ILE A 7 -7.55 -10.42 19.33
CA ILE A 7 -6.26 -10.69 18.69
C ILE A 7 -6.44 -11.29 17.29
N GLN A 8 -7.36 -12.25 17.14
CA GLN A 8 -7.64 -12.87 15.83
C GLN A 8 -8.17 -11.86 14.81
N HIS A 9 -9.05 -10.94 15.23
CA HIS A 9 -9.50 -9.84 14.37
C HIS A 9 -8.34 -8.91 13.97
N MET A 10 -7.48 -8.52 14.91
CA MET A 10 -6.33 -7.66 14.61
C MET A 10 -5.32 -8.33 13.66
N LEU A 11 -5.09 -9.64 13.81
CA LEU A 11 -4.23 -10.41 12.92
C LEU A 11 -4.84 -10.52 11.51
N SER A 12 -6.14 -10.77 11.41
CA SER A 12 -6.85 -10.81 10.13
C SER A 12 -6.78 -9.46 9.40
N ASP A 13 -6.98 -8.36 10.12
CA ASP A 13 -6.86 -7.00 9.58
C ASP A 13 -5.44 -6.70 9.11
N LEU A 14 -4.41 -7.11 9.85
CA LEU A 14 -3.01 -6.95 9.48
C LEU A 14 -2.68 -7.73 8.21
N GLN A 15 -3.14 -8.98 8.10
CA GLN A 15 -2.92 -9.82 6.94
C GLN A 15 -3.62 -9.25 5.69
N SER A 16 -4.86 -8.78 5.85
CA SER A 16 -5.60 -8.10 4.78
C SER A 16 -4.89 -6.82 4.33
N GLY A 17 -4.44 -5.99 5.28
CA GLY A 17 -3.67 -4.78 5.01
C GLY A 17 -2.37 -5.05 4.26
N TYR A 18 -1.62 -6.08 4.67
CA TYR A 18 -0.40 -6.51 4.00
C TYR A 18 -0.66 -6.96 2.56
N ASN A 19 -1.67 -7.82 2.34
CA ASN A 19 -2.00 -8.34 1.01
C ASN A 19 -2.39 -7.20 0.06
N LYS A 20 -3.20 -6.26 0.54
CA LYS A 20 -3.57 -5.06 -0.23
C LYS A 20 -2.35 -4.23 -0.58
N LEU A 21 -1.49 -3.94 0.40
CA LEU A 21 -0.28 -3.16 0.18
C LEU A 21 0.66 -3.80 -0.85
N SER A 22 0.82 -5.13 -0.79
CA SER A 22 1.62 -5.90 -1.74
C SER A 22 1.07 -5.78 -3.16
N SER A 23 -0.26 -5.90 -3.31
CA SER A 23 -0.94 -5.71 -4.59
C SER A 23 -0.77 -4.29 -5.13
N ASP A 24 -1.03 -3.28 -4.31
CA ASP A 24 -0.94 -1.85 -4.69
C ASP A 24 0.50 -1.50 -5.14
N LEU A 25 1.52 -2.01 -4.44
CA LEU A 25 2.92 -1.87 -4.82
C LEU A 25 3.25 -2.56 -6.16
N GLY A 26 2.70 -3.75 -6.40
CA GLY A 26 2.87 -4.48 -7.65
C GLY A 26 2.30 -3.71 -8.84
N GLN A 27 1.09 -3.17 -8.69
CA GLN A 27 0.46 -2.34 -9.72
C GLN A 27 1.24 -1.05 -9.97
N LEU A 28 1.70 -0.37 -8.92
CA LEU A 28 2.48 0.86 -9.05
C LEU A 28 3.77 0.63 -9.85
N LYS A 29 4.47 -0.47 -9.59
CA LYS A 29 5.67 -0.86 -10.34
C LYS A 29 5.35 -1.12 -11.82
N ASN A 30 4.23 -1.79 -12.10
CA ASN A 30 3.80 -2.06 -13.47
C ASN A 30 3.50 -0.75 -14.21
N PHE A 31 2.74 0.16 -13.61
CA PHE A 31 2.48 1.48 -14.21
C PHE A 31 3.76 2.26 -14.45
N GLN A 32 4.70 2.26 -13.49
CA GLN A 32 5.98 2.93 -13.66
C GLN A 32 6.78 2.36 -14.83
N GLN A 33 6.82 1.03 -15.00
CA GLN A 33 7.47 0.39 -16.15
C GLN A 33 6.81 0.75 -17.48
N GLN A 34 5.48 0.75 -17.55
CA GLN A 34 4.76 1.14 -18.76
C GLN A 34 5.03 2.59 -19.16
N ILE A 35 5.06 3.50 -18.18
CA ILE A 35 5.37 4.92 -18.41
C ILE A 35 6.80 5.07 -18.95
N GLU A 36 7.79 4.37 -18.38
CA GLU A 36 9.18 4.43 -18.87
C GLU A 36 9.33 3.86 -20.29
N LEU A 37 8.59 2.79 -20.62
CA LEU A 37 8.54 2.27 -21.98
C LEU A 37 7.94 3.29 -22.96
N LEU A 38 6.84 3.95 -22.58
CA LEU A 38 6.22 5.00 -23.37
C LEU A 38 7.17 6.18 -23.58
N LYS A 39 7.87 6.63 -22.53
CA LYS A 39 8.89 7.69 -22.63
C LYS A 39 9.99 7.34 -23.61
N THR A 40 10.53 6.12 -23.50
CA THR A 40 11.58 5.63 -24.40
C THR A 40 11.11 5.63 -25.86
N ARG A 41 9.87 5.19 -26.11
CA ARG A 41 9.27 5.12 -27.45
C ARG A 41 8.86 6.49 -28.01
N SER A 42 8.52 7.45 -27.16
CA SER A 42 7.99 8.76 -27.58
C SER A 42 8.94 9.59 -28.46
N ASN A 43 10.23 9.27 -28.46
CA ASN A 43 11.23 9.88 -29.33
C ASN A 43 11.04 9.54 -30.81
N HIS A 44 10.39 8.41 -31.10
CA HIS A 44 10.26 7.86 -32.45
C HIS A 44 8.83 7.45 -32.81
N ASP A 45 7.91 7.42 -31.84
CA ASP A 45 6.51 7.06 -32.01
C ASP A 45 5.58 8.20 -31.53
N LEU A 46 4.89 8.82 -32.48
CA LEU A 46 3.90 9.88 -32.24
C LEU A 46 2.75 9.41 -31.34
N ASN A 47 2.32 8.15 -31.46
CA ASN A 47 1.24 7.61 -30.63
C ASN A 47 1.70 7.46 -29.17
N ALA A 48 2.95 7.04 -28.95
CA ALA A 48 3.52 6.97 -27.61
C ALA A 48 3.62 8.36 -26.96
N LYS A 49 4.00 9.38 -27.75
CA LYS A 49 4.04 10.77 -27.31
C LYS A 49 2.65 11.32 -26.95
N GLU A 50 1.65 11.11 -27.80
CA GLU A 50 0.27 11.51 -27.51
C GLU A 50 -0.29 10.80 -26.27
N THR A 51 0.02 9.52 -26.11
CA THR A 51 -0.39 8.74 -24.94
C THR A 51 0.19 9.32 -23.65
N LEU A 52 1.47 9.70 -23.65
CA LEU A 52 2.09 10.38 -22.49
C LEU A 52 1.42 11.71 -22.19
N LEU A 53 1.16 12.53 -23.20
CA LEU A 53 0.49 13.83 -23.01
C LEU A 53 -0.91 13.67 -22.41
N ARG A 54 -1.67 12.66 -22.87
CA ARG A 54 -2.99 12.34 -22.29
C ARG A 54 -2.87 11.81 -20.86
N LEU A 55 -1.84 11.01 -20.59
CA LEU A 55 -1.59 10.47 -19.26
C LEU A 55 -1.24 11.61 -18.27
N ASP A 56 -0.36 12.53 -18.67
CA ASP A 56 0.02 13.70 -17.86
C ASP A 56 -1.18 14.65 -17.65
N ALA A 57 -2.06 14.80 -18.64
CA ALA A 57 -3.27 15.60 -18.51
C ALA A 57 -4.32 14.96 -17.57
N ALA A 58 -4.50 13.64 -17.68
CA ALA A 58 -5.45 12.90 -16.84
C ALA A 58 -4.94 12.72 -15.40
N PHE A 59 -3.63 12.60 -15.22
CA PHE A 59 -2.95 12.39 -13.95
C PHE A 59 -1.84 13.42 -13.76
N PRO A 60 -2.16 14.70 -13.51
CA PRO A 60 -1.17 15.79 -13.41
C PRO A 60 -0.20 15.61 -12.24
N SER A 61 -0.58 14.86 -11.21
CA SER A 61 0.30 14.47 -10.10
C SER A 61 1.01 13.13 -10.34
N GLY A 62 0.85 12.54 -11.52
CA GLY A 62 1.34 11.21 -11.87
C GLY A 62 1.04 10.17 -10.79
N LEU A 63 2.06 9.41 -10.42
CA LEU A 63 1.98 8.38 -9.38
C LEU A 63 2.09 8.91 -7.94
N ALA A 64 2.17 10.23 -7.72
CA ALA A 64 2.35 10.79 -6.38
C ALA A 64 1.16 10.49 -5.45
N GLN A 65 -0.06 10.56 -5.97
CA GLN A 65 -1.27 10.26 -5.20
C GLN A 65 -1.32 8.79 -4.76
N GLU A 66 -0.97 7.86 -5.64
CA GLU A 66 -0.95 6.43 -5.31
C GLU A 66 0.18 6.10 -4.32
N LYS A 67 1.35 6.73 -4.45
CA LYS A 67 2.42 6.64 -3.44
C LYS A 67 1.96 7.12 -2.07
N ALA A 68 1.20 8.21 -2.01
CA ALA A 68 0.66 8.73 -0.74
C ALA A 68 -0.36 7.76 -0.10
N LYS A 69 -1.21 7.11 -0.89
CA LYS A 69 -2.15 6.09 -0.40
C LYS A 69 -1.44 4.86 0.17
N ILE A 70 -0.37 4.41 -0.49
CA ILE A 70 0.50 3.32 -0.01
C ILE A 70 1.17 3.72 1.31
N ALA A 71 1.71 4.94 1.40
CA ALA A 71 2.32 5.45 2.63
C ALA A 71 1.32 5.52 3.79
N ALA A 72 0.10 6.00 3.55
CA ALA A 72 -0.97 6.03 4.56
C ALA A 72 -1.35 4.61 5.03
N SER A 73 -1.41 3.65 4.09
CA SER A 73 -1.69 2.23 4.41
C SER A 73 -0.58 1.62 5.28
N LEU A 74 0.68 1.92 5.00
CA LEU A 74 1.84 1.54 5.83
C LEU A 74 1.75 2.12 7.24
N SER A 75 1.39 3.40 7.38
CA SER A 75 1.19 4.02 8.69
C SER A 75 0.10 3.33 9.49
N LYS A 76 -1.02 2.95 8.85
CA LYS A 76 -2.10 2.20 9.49
C LYS A 76 -1.64 0.83 9.99
N ILE A 77 -0.92 0.06 9.17
CA ILE A 77 -0.36 -1.25 9.54
C ILE A 77 0.58 -1.09 10.75
N THR A 78 1.44 -0.07 10.73
CA THR A 78 2.37 0.20 11.83
C THR A 78 1.64 0.44 13.16
N ILE A 79 0.54 1.20 13.12
CA ILE A 79 -0.30 1.43 14.31
C ILE A 79 -0.93 0.11 14.79
N GLN A 80 -1.47 -0.69 13.87
CA GLN A 80 -2.09 -1.98 14.21
C GLN A 80 -1.10 -2.95 14.85
N ILE A 81 0.16 -3.00 14.37
CA ILE A 81 1.23 -3.80 14.98
C ILE A 81 1.49 -3.35 16.43
N LYS A 82 1.65 -2.04 16.67
CA LYS A 82 1.88 -1.51 18.02
C LYS A 82 0.73 -1.80 18.98
N GLN A 83 -0.51 -1.76 18.47
CA GLN A 83 -1.68 -2.12 19.27
C GLN A 83 -1.66 -3.62 19.63
N LEU A 84 -1.31 -4.48 18.67
CA LEU A 84 -1.18 -5.92 18.91
C LEU A 84 -0.07 -6.22 19.94
N GLU A 85 1.10 -5.61 19.81
CA GLU A 85 2.21 -5.72 20.79
C GLU A 85 1.75 -5.32 22.20
N THR A 86 0.98 -4.24 22.30
CA THR A 86 0.43 -3.75 23.57
C THR A 86 -0.55 -4.75 24.18
N GLN A 87 -1.46 -5.31 23.37
CA GLN A 87 -2.41 -6.32 23.85
C GLN A 87 -1.71 -7.60 24.32
N LEU A 88 -0.70 -8.08 23.59
CA LEU A 88 0.08 -9.24 23.99
C LEU A 88 0.82 -9.02 25.33
N LYS A 89 1.43 -7.84 25.53
CA LYS A 89 2.07 -7.48 26.82
C LYS A 89 1.07 -7.45 27.98
N ASN A 90 -0.15 -6.96 27.72
CA ASN A 90 -1.20 -6.88 28.73
C ASN A 90 -1.74 -8.25 29.13
N ILE A 91 -1.76 -9.23 28.22
CA ILE A 91 -2.11 -10.63 28.55
C ILE A 91 -1.03 -11.25 29.43
N ASN A 92 0.24 -11.15 29.03
CA ASN A 92 1.36 -11.72 29.78
C ASN A 92 1.51 -11.14 31.21
N THR A 93 1.12 -9.88 31.42
CA THR A 93 1.13 -9.25 32.75
C THR A 93 -0.08 -9.64 33.61
N ARG A 94 -1.18 -10.11 33.01
CA ARG A 94 -2.35 -10.64 33.71
C ARG A 94 -2.18 -12.11 34.09
N GLU A 95 -1.48 -12.90 33.27
CA GLU A 95 -1.18 -14.32 33.55
C GLU A 95 -0.09 -14.51 34.61
N ASN A 96 0.78 -13.51 34.84
CA ASN A 96 1.82 -13.52 35.88
C ASN A 96 1.38 -12.89 37.22
N ARG A 97 0.08 -12.64 37.41
CA ARG A 97 -0.51 -12.16 38.67
C ARG A 97 -1.46 -13.19 39.25
#